data_AF-A0A357HEP3-F1
#
_entry.id   AF-A0A357HEP3-F1
#
_cell.length_a   1.000
_cell.length_b   1.000
_cell.length_c   1.000
_cell.angle_alpha   90.00
_cell.angle_beta   90.00
_cell.angle_gamma   90.00
#
_symmetry.space_group_name_H-M   'P 1'
#
loop_
_entity.id
_entity.type
_entity.pdbx_description
1 polymer ?
#
loop_
_entity_poly.entity_id
_entity_poly.type
_entity_poly.pdbx_seq_one_letter_code
_entity_poly.pdbx_strand_id
1 'polypeptide(L)'
;MSKYFSNIFEAVSTLLTGMGITWRHMMNIRKDNVTLQYPEERWPRPERDIGFDFDNYNVIRSRLQVDIDDCIGCMKCERACPVQCIKIITTKSGAKGEDLPDINHTGVTSNGTKKALIVSRFDIDMTECCYCNLCTYPCPEECIYMTGGPNSHKHPIDYEFSQYDRNELIYKFAKDVDEEKLSKYFPRKKEAKA
;
A
#
# COMPACT_ATOMS: atom_id res chain seq x y z
N MET A 1 -62.78 -22.84 -10.66
CA MET A 1 -63.05 -21.95 -9.51
C MET A 1 -62.18 -22.30 -8.29
N SER A 2 -62.25 -23.51 -7.71
CA SER A 2 -61.48 -23.88 -6.50
C SER A 2 -59.95 -23.66 -6.60
N LYS A 3 -59.29 -24.09 -7.70
CA LYS A 3 -57.84 -23.86 -7.89
C LYS A 3 -57.43 -22.38 -7.94
N TYR A 4 -58.29 -21.50 -8.48
CA TYR A 4 -58.02 -20.06 -8.55
C TYR A 4 -57.96 -19.43 -7.16
N PHE A 5 -58.92 -19.78 -6.29
CA PHE A 5 -58.95 -19.29 -4.92
C PHE A 5 -57.82 -19.88 -4.06
N SER A 6 -57.44 -21.14 -4.29
CA SER A 6 -56.27 -21.76 -3.64
C SER A 6 -54.98 -21.00 -3.96
N ASN A 7 -54.76 -20.66 -5.23
CA ASN A 7 -53.55 -19.94 -5.65
C ASN A 7 -53.51 -18.51 -5.09
N ILE A 8 -54.66 -17.83 -4.99
CA ILE A 8 -54.74 -16.50 -4.36
C ILE A 8 -54.40 -16.60 -2.87
N PHE A 9 -54.92 -17.61 -2.17
CA PHE A 9 -54.62 -17.82 -0.75
C PHE A 9 -53.14 -18.14 -0.51
N GLU A 10 -52.54 -18.96 -1.37
CA GLU A 10 -51.11 -19.25 -1.34
C GLU A 10 -50.27 -17.99 -1.60
N ALA A 11 -50.63 -17.18 -2.60
CA ALA A 11 -49.94 -15.92 -2.90
C ALA A 11 -50.03 -14.91 -1.75
N VAL A 12 -51.21 -14.76 -1.13
CA VAL A 12 -51.38 -13.83 -0.01
C VAL A 12 -50.65 -14.33 1.24
N SER A 13 -50.71 -15.64 1.53
CA SER A 13 -50.05 -16.20 2.72
C SER A 13 -48.52 -16.12 2.64
N THR A 14 -47.94 -16.39 1.46
CA THR A 14 -46.50 -16.23 1.21
C THR A 14 -46.06 -14.76 1.29
N LEU A 15 -46.87 -13.83 0.75
CA LEU A 15 -46.61 -12.39 0.85
C LEU A 15 -46.64 -11.89 2.29
N LEU A 16 -47.64 -12.30 3.07
CA LEU A 16 -47.73 -11.95 4.50
C LEU A 16 -46.58 -12.56 5.32
N THR A 17 -46.14 -13.77 4.96
CA THR A 17 -44.97 -14.40 5.60
C THR A 17 -43.70 -13.60 5.32
N GLY A 18 -43.48 -13.15 4.08
CA GLY A 18 -42.37 -12.27 3.72
C GLY A 18 -42.43 -10.93 4.44
N MET A 19 -43.59 -10.28 4.46
CA MET A 19 -43.80 -9.03 5.21
C MET A 19 -43.56 -9.19 6.71
N GLY A 20 -43.89 -10.34 7.30
CA GLY A 20 -43.61 -10.66 8.69
C GLY A 20 -42.11 -10.69 9.01
N ILE A 21 -41.28 -11.17 8.07
CA ILE A 21 -39.81 -11.13 8.20
C ILE A 21 -39.31 -9.69 8.12
N THR A 22 -39.79 -8.90 7.13
CA THR A 22 -39.44 -7.47 7.02
C THR A 22 -39.84 -6.69 8.28
N TRP A 23 -41.04 -6.93 8.81
CA TRP A 23 -41.51 -6.30 10.05
C TRP A 23 -40.64 -6.66 11.25
N ARG A 24 -40.19 -7.92 11.35
CA ARG A 24 -39.25 -8.35 12.39
C ARG A 24 -37.93 -7.59 12.30
N HIS A 25 -37.35 -7.44 11.12
CA HIS A 25 -36.13 -6.64 10.94
C HIS A 25 -36.36 -5.16 11.28
N MET A 26 -37.51 -4.59 10.92
CA MET A 26 -37.84 -3.21 11.26
C MET A 26 -37.95 -2.98 12.77
N MET A 27 -38.57 -3.91 13.50
CA MET A 27 -38.69 -3.83 14.96
C MET A 27 -37.34 -4.07 15.67
N ASN A 28 -36.45 -4.88 15.08
CA ASN A 28 -35.13 -5.21 15.66
C ASN A 28 -34.00 -4.24 15.26
N ILE A 29 -34.28 -3.22 14.44
CA ILE A 29 -33.25 -2.30 13.90
C ILE A 29 -32.38 -1.62 14.97
N ARG A 30 -32.92 -1.42 16.18
CA ARG A 30 -32.20 -0.79 17.31
C ARG A 30 -31.33 -1.76 18.11
N LYS A 31 -31.49 -3.07 17.93
CA LYS A 31 -30.77 -4.11 18.69
C LYS A 31 -29.73 -4.84 17.83
N ASP A 32 -30.04 -5.03 16.54
CA ASP A 32 -29.20 -5.77 15.59
C ASP A 32 -28.68 -4.86 14.47
N ASN A 33 -28.22 -3.64 14.79
CA ASN A 33 -27.66 -2.73 13.78
C ASN A 33 -26.25 -3.19 13.39
N VAL A 34 -26.08 -3.56 12.12
CA VAL A 34 -24.77 -3.90 11.53
C VAL A 34 -23.97 -2.68 11.06
N THR A 35 -24.57 -1.49 11.16
CA THR A 35 -23.98 -0.22 10.71
C THR A 35 -23.15 0.42 11.81
N LEU A 36 -21.95 0.89 11.47
CA LEU A 36 -21.11 1.73 12.33
C LEU A 36 -21.23 3.19 11.91
N GLN A 37 -21.09 4.13 12.86
CA GLN A 37 -21.05 5.56 12.55
C GLN A 37 -19.63 5.99 12.15
N TYR A 38 -19.30 5.83 10.87
CA TYR A 38 -18.05 6.36 10.32
C TYR A 38 -18.13 7.89 10.20
N PRO A 39 -17.09 8.67 10.58
CA PRO A 39 -15.71 8.25 10.85
C PRO A 39 -15.35 7.95 12.32
N GLU A 40 -16.23 8.25 13.28
CA GLU A 40 -15.95 8.10 14.72
C GLU A 40 -15.78 6.63 15.13
N GLU A 41 -16.62 5.76 14.60
CA GLU A 41 -16.55 4.31 14.78
C GLU A 41 -15.97 3.65 13.53
N ARG A 42 -14.99 2.77 13.75
CA ARG A 42 -14.32 2.01 12.68
C ARG A 42 -14.37 0.53 13.04
N TRP A 43 -14.46 -0.33 12.03
CA TRP A 43 -14.44 -1.78 12.24
C TRP A 43 -13.18 -2.17 13.01
N PRO A 44 -13.29 -3.06 14.03
CA PRO A 44 -12.12 -3.62 14.69
C PRO A 44 -11.26 -4.30 13.63
N ARG A 45 -10.03 -3.81 13.50
CA ARG A 45 -9.11 -4.30 12.48
C ARG A 45 -8.51 -5.62 12.97
N PRO A 46 -8.49 -6.67 12.14
CA PRO A 46 -7.84 -7.90 12.54
C PRO A 46 -6.36 -7.61 12.85
N GLU A 47 -5.92 -7.96 14.06
CA GLU A 47 -4.52 -7.83 14.53
C GLU A 47 -3.57 -8.84 13.85
N ARG A 48 -4.02 -9.55 12.82
CA ARG A 48 -3.39 -10.79 12.36
C ARG A 48 -2.05 -10.53 11.66
N ASP A 49 -1.06 -11.33 12.04
CA ASP A 49 0.27 -11.40 11.46
C ASP A 49 0.24 -11.78 9.97
N ILE A 50 1.21 -11.23 9.23
CA ILE A 50 1.47 -11.60 7.83
C ILE A 50 2.07 -13.02 7.82
N GLY A 51 1.32 -14.02 7.31
CA GLY A 51 1.75 -15.42 7.24
C GLY A 51 1.20 -16.16 6.01
N PHE A 52 1.78 -17.33 5.71
CA PHE A 52 1.60 -18.11 4.46
C PHE A 52 0.30 -18.94 4.38
N ASP A 53 -0.50 -19.00 5.45
CA ASP A 53 -1.76 -19.76 5.47
C ASP A 53 -2.93 -18.98 4.85
N PHE A 54 -3.68 -19.63 3.96
CA PHE A 54 -4.85 -19.09 3.25
C PHE A 54 -5.96 -18.59 4.20
N ASP A 55 -6.03 -19.11 5.44
CA ASP A 55 -6.96 -18.69 6.49
C ASP A 55 -6.64 -17.31 7.09
N ASN A 56 -5.47 -16.75 6.79
CA ASN A 56 -5.00 -15.44 7.27
C ASN A 56 -5.00 -14.37 6.16
N TYR A 57 -5.73 -14.59 5.05
CA TYR A 57 -5.88 -13.62 3.98
C TYR A 57 -6.80 -12.46 4.37
N ASN A 58 -6.33 -11.57 5.24
CA ASN A 58 -6.85 -10.22 5.39
C ASN A 58 -5.68 -9.27 5.65
N VAL A 59 -4.76 -9.25 4.68
CA VAL A 59 -3.69 -8.25 4.57
C VAL A 59 -4.39 -6.92 4.35
N ILE A 60 -4.28 -6.02 5.32
CA ILE A 60 -4.87 -4.70 5.15
C ILE A 60 -4.17 -4.03 3.97
N ARG A 61 -4.93 -3.82 2.89
CA ARG A 61 -4.47 -3.12 1.69
C ARG A 61 -4.46 -1.64 1.97
N SER A 62 -3.30 -1.16 2.39
CA SER A 62 -3.05 0.24 2.70
C SER A 62 -2.04 0.81 1.72
N ARG A 63 -1.77 2.11 1.87
CA ARG A 63 -0.73 2.81 1.13
C ARG A 63 0.62 2.12 1.35
N LEU A 64 1.35 1.89 0.26
CA LEU A 64 2.77 1.55 0.31
C LEU A 64 3.55 2.77 0.80
N GLN A 65 4.46 2.50 1.73
CA GLN A 65 5.42 3.46 2.25
C GLN A 65 6.82 2.90 2.00
N VAL A 66 7.78 3.79 1.76
CA VAL A 66 9.18 3.45 1.56
C VAL A 66 10.05 4.29 2.49
N ASP A 67 10.83 3.63 3.31
CA ASP A 67 11.90 4.26 4.09
C ASP A 67 13.15 4.34 3.21
N ILE A 68 13.34 5.50 2.58
CA ILE A 68 14.40 5.70 1.58
C ILE A 68 15.82 5.57 2.17
N ASP A 69 15.96 5.84 3.47
CA ASP A 69 17.22 5.70 4.20
C ASP A 69 17.71 4.25 4.25
N ASP A 70 16.80 3.28 4.27
CA ASP A 70 17.13 1.86 4.24
C ASP A 70 17.14 1.27 2.81
N CYS A 71 16.65 2.00 1.81
CA CYS A 71 16.61 1.51 0.44
C CYS A 71 17.99 1.45 -0.22
N ILE A 72 18.53 0.24 -0.43
CA ILE A 72 19.83 0.02 -1.10
C ILE A 72 19.80 0.15 -2.64
N GLY A 73 18.66 0.49 -3.24
CA GLY A 73 18.55 0.67 -4.71
C GLY A 73 18.67 -0.63 -5.53
N CYS A 74 18.32 -1.79 -4.97
CA CYS A 74 18.49 -3.08 -5.66
C CYS A 74 17.51 -3.35 -6.82
N MET A 75 16.47 -2.52 -6.99
CA MET A 75 15.44 -2.63 -8.04
C MET A 75 14.65 -3.95 -8.05
N LYS A 76 14.69 -4.74 -6.97
CA LYS A 76 13.93 -6.00 -6.88
C LYS A 76 12.42 -5.77 -6.80
N CYS A 77 11.99 -4.75 -6.05
CA CYS A 77 10.59 -4.38 -5.91
C CYS A 77 9.96 -3.90 -7.22
N GLU A 78 10.71 -3.11 -8.01
CA GLU A 78 10.30 -2.69 -9.36
C GLU A 78 10.09 -3.89 -10.30
N ARG A 79 11.03 -4.86 -10.29
CA ARG A 79 10.92 -6.08 -11.10
C ARG A 79 9.80 -7.01 -10.67
N ALA A 80 9.49 -7.06 -9.38
CA ALA A 80 8.44 -7.91 -8.83
C ALA A 80 7.04 -7.34 -9.05
N CYS A 81 6.91 -6.04 -9.35
CA CYS A 81 5.62 -5.40 -9.52
C CYS A 81 4.92 -5.88 -10.81
N PRO A 82 3.74 -6.53 -10.72
CA PRO A 82 3.06 -7.09 -11.89
C PRO A 82 2.54 -6.02 -12.87
N VAL A 83 2.28 -4.81 -12.37
CA VAL A 83 1.77 -3.66 -13.14
C VAL A 83 2.84 -2.61 -13.42
N GLN A 84 4.08 -2.83 -12.97
CA GLN A 84 5.22 -1.94 -13.17
C GLN A 84 5.01 -0.48 -12.71
N CYS A 85 4.18 -0.27 -11.67
CA CYS A 85 3.87 1.07 -11.13
C CYS A 85 5.00 1.73 -10.31
N ILE A 86 6.07 0.98 -9.99
CA ILE A 86 7.23 1.48 -9.26
C ILE A 86 8.32 1.83 -10.28
N LYS A 87 8.89 3.04 -10.21
CA LYS A 87 10.01 3.47 -11.05
C LYS A 87 11.20 3.86 -10.18
N ILE A 88 12.33 3.19 -10.39
CA ILE A 88 13.54 3.42 -9.59
C ILE A 88 14.70 3.78 -10.53
N ILE A 89 15.34 4.92 -10.26
CA ILE A 89 16.60 5.30 -10.92
C ILE A 89 17.69 5.33 -9.87
N THR A 90 18.80 4.66 -10.17
CA THR A 90 19.96 4.60 -9.29
C THR A 90 21.22 5.08 -9.98
N THR A 91 22.07 5.74 -9.23
CA THR A 91 23.42 6.15 -9.64
C THR A 91 24.44 5.47 -8.73
N LYS A 92 25.60 5.10 -9.26
CA LYS A 92 26.65 4.49 -8.45
C LYS A 92 27.19 5.51 -7.45
N SER A 93 27.23 5.13 -6.18
CA SER A 93 28.05 5.86 -5.20
C SER A 93 29.51 5.51 -5.45
N GLY A 94 30.38 6.51 -5.48
CA GLY A 94 31.82 6.36 -5.63
C GLY A 94 32.51 5.89 -4.36
N ALA A 95 31.86 6.02 -3.20
CA ALA A 95 32.31 5.43 -1.94
C ALA A 95 31.16 4.65 -1.29
N LYS A 96 31.44 3.39 -0.93
CA LYS A 96 30.44 2.46 -0.38
C LYS A 96 30.34 2.66 1.14
N GLY A 97 29.15 2.98 1.61
CA GLY A 97 28.89 3.13 3.06
C GLY A 97 29.32 4.46 3.67
N GLU A 98 29.58 5.47 2.86
CA GLU A 98 29.83 6.83 3.32
C GLU A 98 28.53 7.65 3.29
N ASP A 99 28.27 8.39 4.36
CA ASP A 99 27.20 9.36 4.41
C ASP A 99 27.61 10.60 3.62
N LEU A 100 26.76 11.03 2.70
CA LEU A 100 26.97 12.22 1.88
C LEU A 100 25.92 13.26 2.26
N PRO A 101 26.23 14.15 3.23
CA PRO A 101 25.26 15.11 3.76
C PRO A 101 24.81 16.13 2.70
N ASP A 102 25.68 16.50 1.76
CA ASP A 102 25.37 17.45 0.68
C ASP A 102 24.18 16.99 -0.19
N ILE A 103 23.96 15.68 -0.33
CA ILE A 103 22.88 15.07 -1.12
C ILE A 103 21.88 14.30 -0.25
N ASN A 104 21.92 14.50 1.08
CA ASN A 104 21.10 13.78 2.06
C ASN A 104 21.13 12.25 1.93
N HIS A 105 22.25 11.68 1.46
CA HIS A 105 22.39 10.23 1.29
C HIS A 105 22.97 9.59 2.55
N THR A 106 22.19 8.71 3.16
CA THR A 106 22.64 7.82 4.24
C THR A 106 23.35 6.62 3.61
N GLY A 107 24.58 6.34 4.01
CA GLY A 107 25.45 5.30 3.47
C GLY A 107 25.23 3.92 4.12
N VAL A 108 24.72 3.86 5.34
CA VAL A 108 24.47 2.57 6.05
C VAL A 108 22.99 2.47 6.43
N THR A 109 22.38 1.32 6.14
CA THR A 109 20.98 1.03 6.53
C THR A 109 20.87 0.70 8.02
N SER A 110 19.65 0.73 8.55
CA SER A 110 19.33 0.30 9.92
C SER A 110 19.77 -1.15 10.22
N ASN A 111 19.82 -2.01 9.20
CA ASN A 111 20.30 -3.39 9.32
C ASN A 111 21.83 -3.54 9.13
N GLY A 112 22.56 -2.43 8.97
CA GLY A 112 24.02 -2.42 8.83
C GLY A 112 24.55 -2.63 7.41
N THR A 113 23.68 -2.66 6.39
CA THR A 113 24.10 -2.84 5.00
C THR A 113 24.71 -1.54 4.46
N LYS A 114 25.95 -1.62 3.96
CA LYS A 114 26.62 -0.49 3.31
C LYS A 114 26.09 -0.28 1.90
N LYS A 115 25.43 0.85 1.67
CA LYS A 115 24.89 1.27 0.37
C LYS A 115 26.02 1.58 -0.61
N ALA A 116 25.86 1.07 -1.82
CA ALA A 116 26.74 1.34 -2.97
C ALA A 116 26.04 2.14 -4.08
N LEU A 117 24.73 2.34 -3.95
CA LEU A 117 23.88 3.01 -4.93
C LEU A 117 23.15 4.16 -4.25
N ILE A 118 23.08 5.28 -4.96
CA ILE A 118 22.27 6.44 -4.60
C ILE A 118 20.99 6.33 -5.41
N VAL A 119 19.85 6.36 -4.73
CA VAL A 119 18.53 6.34 -5.36
C VAL A 119 18.17 7.78 -5.71
N SER A 120 18.19 8.12 -7.00
CA SER A 120 17.85 9.46 -7.48
C SER A 120 16.36 9.63 -7.76
N ARG A 121 15.66 8.52 -8.04
CA ARG A 121 14.21 8.50 -8.24
C ARG A 121 13.64 7.24 -7.63
N PHE A 122 12.56 7.37 -6.88
CA PHE A 122 11.78 6.27 -6.36
C PHE A 122 10.33 6.74 -6.33
N ASP A 123 9.60 6.44 -7.39
CA ASP A 123 8.21 6.84 -7.55
C ASP A 123 7.33 5.60 -7.50
N ILE A 124 6.20 5.70 -6.80
CA ILE A 124 5.13 4.70 -6.81
C ILE A 124 3.87 5.37 -7.31
N ASP A 125 3.35 4.90 -8.45
CA ASP A 125 2.04 5.31 -8.96
C ASP A 125 0.94 4.46 -8.29
N MET A 126 0.18 5.09 -7.38
CA MET A 126 -0.93 4.43 -6.70
C MET A 126 -2.20 4.32 -7.54
N THR A 127 -2.26 4.98 -8.69
CA THR A 127 -3.35 4.85 -9.66
C THR A 127 -3.25 3.54 -10.45
N GLU A 128 -2.05 3.00 -10.59
CA GLU A 128 -1.78 1.72 -11.25
C GLU A 128 -1.64 0.56 -10.26
N CYS A 129 -1.22 0.84 -9.02
CA CYS A 129 -1.00 -0.18 -7.99
C CYS A 129 -2.25 -1.04 -7.71
N CYS A 130 -2.08 -2.37 -7.72
CA CYS A 130 -3.14 -3.33 -7.40
C CYS A 130 -3.15 -3.79 -5.94
N TYR A 131 -2.32 -3.20 -5.08
CA TYR A 131 -2.22 -3.52 -3.64
C TYR A 131 -2.04 -5.01 -3.35
N CYS A 132 -1.21 -5.69 -4.15
CA CYS A 132 -0.94 -7.13 -4.04
C CYS A 132 0.14 -7.49 -3.01
N ASN A 133 0.90 -6.51 -2.51
CA ASN A 133 2.02 -6.70 -1.56
C ASN A 133 3.22 -7.51 -2.11
N LEU A 134 3.29 -7.79 -3.42
CA LEU A 134 4.38 -8.58 -4.00
C LEU A 134 5.73 -7.84 -4.01
N CYS A 135 5.74 -6.51 -3.94
CA CYS A 135 6.95 -5.71 -3.95
C CYS A 135 7.69 -5.67 -2.61
N THR A 136 7.04 -6.06 -1.51
CA THR A 136 7.60 -6.02 -0.16
C THR A 136 8.42 -7.27 0.15
N TYR A 137 7.92 -8.43 -0.26
CA TYR A 137 8.58 -9.73 -0.10
C TYR A 137 10.03 -9.81 -0.64
N PRO A 138 10.37 -9.28 -1.84
CA PRO A 138 11.72 -9.36 -2.37
C PRO A 138 12.67 -8.31 -1.78
N CYS A 139 12.20 -7.39 -0.92
CA CYS A 139 13.03 -6.32 -0.37
C CYS A 139 13.94 -6.88 0.74
N PRO A 140 15.28 -6.90 0.55
CA PRO A 140 16.19 -7.49 1.51
C PRO A 140 16.34 -6.68 2.81
N GLU A 141 16.03 -5.38 2.76
CA GLU A 141 16.13 -4.46 3.90
C GLU A 141 14.77 -4.17 4.52
N GLU A 142 13.68 -4.77 4.00
CA GLU A 142 12.31 -4.53 4.45
C GLU A 142 11.93 -3.03 4.48
N CYS A 143 12.53 -2.24 3.58
CA CYS A 143 12.36 -0.79 3.53
C CYS A 143 11.08 -0.33 2.80
N ILE A 144 10.44 -1.22 2.03
CA ILE A 144 9.16 -0.97 1.37
C ILE A 144 8.12 -1.91 1.98
N TYR A 145 7.00 -1.34 2.44
CA TYR A 145 5.96 -2.08 3.12
C TYR A 145 4.60 -1.40 2.97
N MET A 146 3.53 -2.16 3.19
CA MET A 146 2.19 -1.60 3.40
C MET A 146 2.08 -1.09 4.84
N THR A 147 1.52 0.10 5.00
CA THR A 147 1.32 0.75 6.32
C THR A 147 0.27 0.03 7.16
N GLY A 148 0.42 0.03 8.49
CA GLY A 148 -0.48 -0.71 9.38
C GLY A 148 -0.21 -2.23 9.45
N GLY A 149 -1.13 -2.97 10.07
CA GLY A 149 -0.91 -4.38 10.42
C GLY A 149 0.34 -4.53 11.30
N PRO A 150 1.25 -5.49 11.02
CA PRO A 150 2.49 -5.65 11.78
C PRO A 150 3.45 -4.47 11.62
N ASN A 151 3.34 -3.67 10.55
CA ASN A 151 4.17 -2.47 10.34
C ASN A 151 3.58 -1.20 10.97
N SER A 152 2.50 -1.34 11.76
CA SER A 152 1.87 -0.21 12.48
C SER A 152 2.82 0.53 13.43
N HIS A 153 3.89 -0.14 13.89
CA HIS A 153 4.94 0.46 14.70
C HIS A 153 5.84 1.43 13.90
N LYS A 154 5.99 1.24 12.59
CA LYS A 154 6.75 2.15 11.71
C LYS A 154 5.88 3.31 11.25
N HIS A 155 4.73 3.00 10.66
CA HIS A 155 3.76 4.01 10.20
C HIS A 155 2.34 3.59 10.54
N PRO A 156 1.49 4.55 10.97
CA PRO A 156 0.09 4.29 11.20
C PRO A 156 -0.56 3.81 9.90
N ILE A 157 -1.63 3.05 10.01
CA ILE A 157 -2.36 2.62 8.82
C ILE A 157 -2.82 3.84 8.02
N ASP A 158 -2.68 3.75 6.71
CA ASP A 158 -3.21 4.75 5.81
C ASP A 158 -3.92 4.09 4.63
N TYR A 159 -5.24 3.97 4.71
CA TYR A 159 -6.10 3.50 3.61
C TYR A 159 -7.06 4.59 3.11
N GLU A 160 -7.02 5.78 3.73
CA GLU A 160 -7.93 6.91 3.50
C GLU A 160 -7.19 8.06 2.80
N PHE A 161 -6.35 7.73 1.82
CA PHE A 161 -5.43 8.68 1.15
C PHE A 161 -5.95 9.17 -0.22
N SER A 162 -7.27 9.23 -0.40
CA SER A 162 -7.86 9.75 -1.63
C SER A 162 -7.41 11.19 -1.90
N GLN A 163 -7.08 11.49 -3.16
CA GLN A 163 -6.68 12.82 -3.60
C GLN A 163 -7.67 13.37 -4.62
N TYR A 164 -7.73 14.70 -4.75
CA TYR A 164 -8.58 15.35 -5.75
C TYR A 164 -7.97 15.26 -7.15
N ASP A 165 -6.65 15.43 -7.25
CA ASP A 165 -5.93 15.35 -8.50
C ASP A 165 -5.20 14.01 -8.67
N ARG A 166 -5.25 13.47 -9.88
CA ARG A 166 -4.59 12.18 -10.19
C ARG A 166 -3.08 12.22 -9.95
N ASN A 167 -2.45 13.36 -10.21
CA ASN A 167 -1.00 13.52 -10.07
C ASN A 167 -0.53 13.42 -8.61
N GLU A 168 -1.42 13.69 -7.64
CA GLU A 168 -1.12 13.61 -6.21
C GLU A 168 -1.08 12.15 -5.71
N LEU A 169 -1.54 11.20 -6.52
CA LEU A 169 -1.43 9.75 -6.25
C LEU A 169 -0.10 9.15 -6.74
N ILE A 170 0.79 9.97 -7.30
CA ILE A 170 2.15 9.58 -7.64
C ILE A 170 3.06 9.98 -6.47
N TYR A 171 3.39 9.01 -5.63
CA TYR A 171 4.20 9.24 -4.45
C TYR A 171 5.69 9.16 -4.78
N LYS A 172 6.43 10.20 -4.41
CA LYS A 172 7.88 10.30 -4.61
C LYS A 172 8.58 10.12 -3.26
N PHE A 173 9.42 9.11 -3.16
CA PHE A 173 10.14 8.76 -1.93
C PHE A 173 11.63 9.08 -2.00
N ALA A 174 12.19 9.25 -3.19
CA ALA A 174 13.56 9.69 -3.33
C ALA A 174 13.72 11.11 -2.77
N LYS A 175 14.85 11.35 -2.10
CA LYS A 175 15.21 12.70 -1.67
C LYS A 175 15.60 13.51 -2.89
N ASP A 176 15.24 14.79 -2.92
CA ASP A 176 15.63 15.68 -4.02
C ASP A 176 17.16 15.80 -4.04
N VAL A 177 17.76 15.30 -5.12
CA VAL A 177 19.19 15.39 -5.33
C VAL A 177 19.47 16.34 -6.48
N ASP A 178 20.08 17.49 -6.18
CA ASP A 178 20.53 18.41 -7.21
C ASP A 178 21.60 17.73 -8.09
N GLU A 179 21.41 17.73 -9.41
CA GLU A 179 22.37 17.14 -10.35
C GLU A 179 23.77 17.77 -10.21
N GLU A 180 23.83 19.05 -9.87
CA GLU A 180 25.07 19.78 -9.65
C GLU A 180 25.84 19.25 -8.44
N LYS A 181 25.14 18.91 -7.36
CA LYS A 181 25.73 18.30 -6.16
C LYS A 181 26.14 16.85 -6.41
N LEU A 182 25.37 16.09 -7.18
CA LEU A 182 25.79 14.75 -7.66
C LEU A 182 27.08 14.81 -8.48
N SER A 183 27.21 15.82 -9.34
CA SER A 183 28.39 15.99 -10.21
C SER A 183 29.67 16.30 -9.44
N LYS A 184 29.56 16.95 -8.26
CA LYS A 184 30.68 17.23 -7.34
C LYS A 184 31.34 15.94 -6.83
N TYR A 185 30.52 14.93 -6.52
CA TYR A 185 31.01 13.64 -6.03
C TYR A 185 31.33 12.67 -7.18
N PHE A 186 30.59 12.75 -8.28
CA PHE A 186 30.73 11.84 -9.42
C PHE A 186 30.82 12.66 -10.72
N PRO A 187 32.01 13.15 -11.08
CA PRO A 187 32.18 13.79 -12.38
C PRO A 187 31.82 12.76 -13.46
N ARG A 188 30.81 13.07 -14.28
CA ARG A 188 30.47 12.26 -15.46
C ARG A 188 31.77 12.12 -16.27
N LYS A 189 32.23 10.88 -16.50
CA LYS A 189 33.29 10.64 -17.49
C LYS A 189 32.79 11.28 -18.78
N LYS A 190 33.43 12.37 -19.23
CA LYS A 190 33.15 12.99 -20.52
C LYS A 190 33.10 11.84 -21.53
N GLU A 191 31.97 11.72 -22.22
CA GLU A 191 31.79 10.74 -23.29
C GLU A 191 33.03 10.81 -24.17
N ALA A 192 33.76 9.69 -24.26
CA ALA A 192 34.84 9.57 -25.20
C ALA A 192 34.20 9.74 -26.58
N LYS A 193 34.36 10.94 -27.16
CA LYS A 193 34.01 11.20 -28.56
C LYS A 193 34.72 10.15 -29.39
N ALA A 194 33.94 9.23 -29.96
CA ALA A 194 34.37 8.36 -31.03
C ALA A 194 34.61 9.18 -32.29
#